data_AF-A0A0P0GDY8-F1
#
_entry.id   AF-A0A0P0GDY8-F1
#
_cell.length_a   1.000
_cell.length_b   1.000
_cell.length_c   1.000
_cell.angle_alpha   90.00
_cell.angle_beta   90.00
_cell.angle_gamma   90.00
#
_symmetry.space_group_name_H-M   'P 1'
#
loop_
_entity.id
_entity.type
_entity.pdbx_description
1 polymer ?
#
loop_
_entity_poly.entity_id
_entity_poly.type
_entity_poly.pdbx_seq_one_letter_code
_entity_poly.pdbx_strand_id
1 'polypeptide(L)'
;MKRNIIRNLFPALVAALVVVSCQVDTVTESTVVTRLEKNVYEVGENVRFHFSGEADFVTIFTGVDNYNGGTMGGTIKGSRYIYRNRGRENGSPVLSFNCKKDGDNLEEYAEIKLLLSTDFDGDITMEGIKRATWLDISEKAKWPVEGTKKGVNVNSGAIDLSEWNGRDIYLAFRYTAKKGQKQEGYTISSFNLNNTVETDALPYTIWTNASFAKCGTTTNKLQEDQTGAIFPAYQWTLGTSLTCAGMPDGKEDFESWVITSPVDPSQVIPDYGTLIKSYSEVVPGFYDYTYYKPGKFTVTVVSRNATAFGTEESVQNIEIEIVEK
;
A
#
# COMPACT_ATOMS: atom_id res chain seq x y z
N MET A 1 30.61 18.40 76.87
CA MET A 1 30.96 17.36 75.86
C MET A 1 29.76 17.14 74.94
N LYS A 2 29.56 17.97 73.91
CA LYS A 2 30.03 17.75 72.52
C LYS A 2 29.52 16.47 71.81
N ARG A 3 28.61 15.68 72.40
CA ARG A 3 28.21 14.37 71.83
C ARG A 3 26.82 14.31 71.20
N ASN A 4 25.95 15.30 71.43
CA ASN A 4 24.55 15.24 70.97
C ASN A 4 24.22 16.16 69.77
N ILE A 5 25.09 17.11 69.42
CA ILE A 5 24.87 17.98 68.24
C ILE A 5 25.26 17.24 66.95
N ILE A 6 26.25 16.35 67.01
CA ILE A 6 26.73 15.57 65.86
C ILE A 6 25.74 14.45 65.47
N ARG A 7 24.91 13.95 66.41
CA ARG A 7 23.99 12.82 66.16
C ARG A 7 22.75 13.20 65.36
N ASN A 8 22.36 14.48 65.37
CA ASN A 8 21.21 14.97 64.61
C ASN A 8 21.62 15.76 63.35
N LEU A 9 22.86 16.23 63.26
CA LEU A 9 23.39 16.87 62.05
C LEU A 9 23.75 15.86 60.95
N PHE A 10 24.18 14.64 61.31
CA PHE A 10 24.53 13.60 60.35
C PHE A 10 23.33 13.04 59.54
N PRO A 11 22.16 12.71 60.14
CA PRO A 11 20.99 12.29 59.36
C PRO A 11 20.35 13.44 58.57
N ALA A 12 20.49 14.70 59.01
CA ALA A 12 20.01 15.86 58.26
C ALA A 12 20.87 16.17 57.02
N LEU A 13 22.19 15.96 57.10
CA LEU A 13 23.11 16.12 55.97
C LEU A 13 22.96 14.99 54.95
N VAL A 14 22.66 13.77 55.39
CA VAL A 14 22.40 12.61 54.51
C VAL A 14 21.01 12.67 53.86
N ALA A 15 20.00 13.25 54.53
CA ALA A 15 18.69 13.52 53.93
C ALA A 15 18.73 14.67 52.90
N ALA A 16 19.68 15.60 53.01
CA ALA A 16 19.89 16.68 52.04
C ALA A 16 20.62 16.23 50.76
N LEU A 17 21.23 15.04 50.76
CA LEU A 17 22.03 14.50 49.64
C LEU A 17 21.26 13.56 48.70
N VAL A 18 19.97 13.29 48.96
CA VAL A 18 19.14 12.39 48.11
C VAL A 18 18.25 13.16 47.13
N VAL A 19 18.30 14.50 47.12
CA VAL A 19 17.71 15.29 46.02
C VAL A 19 18.71 15.37 44.87
N VAL A 20 19.13 14.20 44.35
CA VAL A 20 19.69 14.13 43.00
C VAL A 20 18.52 14.44 42.08
N SER A 21 18.41 15.73 41.77
CA SER A 21 17.62 16.26 40.67
C SER A 21 17.87 15.39 39.44
N CYS A 22 16.88 14.60 39.02
CA CYS A 22 16.77 14.26 37.61
C CYS A 22 16.63 15.58 36.87
N GLN A 23 17.73 16.14 36.37
CA GLN A 23 17.65 17.08 35.26
C GLN A 23 17.11 16.25 34.10
N VAL A 24 15.79 16.33 33.90
CA VAL A 24 15.21 15.91 32.64
C VAL A 24 15.77 16.90 31.63
N ASP A 25 16.66 16.44 30.75
CA ASP A 25 17.13 17.24 29.64
C ASP A 25 15.91 17.61 28.80
N THR A 26 15.45 18.85 28.97
CA THR A 26 14.34 19.40 28.20
C THR A 26 14.79 19.50 26.75
N VAL A 27 14.02 18.91 25.86
CA VAL A 27 14.29 18.96 24.42
C VAL A 27 14.18 20.42 23.97
N THR A 28 15.23 20.95 23.36
CA THR A 28 15.20 22.30 22.80
C THR A 28 14.39 22.31 21.51
N GLU A 29 13.56 23.32 21.28
CA GLU A 29 12.89 23.51 19.99
C GLU A 29 13.91 23.69 18.85
N SER A 30 13.51 23.33 17.64
CA SER A 30 14.31 23.62 16.46
C SER A 30 14.34 25.12 16.19
N THR A 31 15.51 25.62 15.77
CA THR A 31 15.69 27.01 15.32
C THR A 31 15.80 27.12 13.81
N VAL A 32 15.49 26.05 13.07
CA VAL A 32 15.59 26.04 11.61
C VAL A 32 14.66 27.08 11.03
N VAL A 33 15.17 27.90 10.11
CA VAL A 33 14.38 28.84 9.31
C VAL A 33 14.67 28.58 7.84
N THR A 34 13.61 28.42 7.07
CA THR A 34 13.68 28.26 5.61
C THR A 34 13.28 29.54 4.89
N ARG A 35 14.07 29.96 3.91
CA ARG A 35 13.80 31.16 3.09
C ARG A 35 13.94 30.84 1.60
N LEU A 36 13.17 31.55 0.80
CA LEU A 36 13.25 31.56 -0.66
C LEU A 36 13.67 32.95 -1.15
N GLU A 37 14.25 33.01 -2.34
CA GLU A 37 14.56 34.28 -3.02
C GLU A 37 13.30 34.97 -3.55
N LYS A 38 12.32 34.18 -4.00
CA LYS A 38 11.00 34.61 -4.49
C LYS A 38 9.97 33.51 -4.26
N ASN A 39 8.68 33.79 -4.43
CA ASN A 39 7.62 32.80 -4.26
C ASN A 39 6.89 32.46 -5.57
N VAL A 40 7.35 33.00 -6.71
CA VAL A 40 6.83 32.71 -8.04
C VAL A 40 7.97 32.29 -8.97
N TYR A 41 7.86 31.12 -9.59
CA TYR A 41 8.88 30.52 -10.46
C TYR A 41 8.25 29.99 -11.74
N GLU A 42 9.04 29.84 -12.80
CA GLU A 42 8.57 29.18 -14.03
C GLU A 42 8.74 27.65 -13.96
N VAL A 43 7.92 26.90 -14.72
CA VAL A 43 8.11 25.46 -14.88
C VAL A 43 9.53 25.14 -15.35
N GLY A 44 10.22 24.26 -14.62
CA GLY A 44 11.60 23.87 -14.89
C GLY A 44 12.66 24.82 -14.31
N GLU A 45 12.27 25.96 -13.74
CA GLU A 45 13.16 26.82 -12.97
C GLU A 45 13.57 26.12 -11.66
N ASN A 46 14.81 26.34 -11.22
CA ASN A 46 15.30 25.77 -9.99
C ASN A 46 14.84 26.61 -8.78
N VAL A 47 14.18 25.96 -7.83
CA VAL A 47 13.75 26.56 -6.56
C VAL A 47 14.75 26.19 -5.49
N ARG A 48 15.47 27.20 -4.97
CA ARG A 48 16.47 27.03 -3.92
C ARG A 48 15.90 27.41 -2.55
N PHE A 49 15.76 26.41 -1.68
CA PHE A 49 15.38 26.58 -0.29
C PHE A 49 16.63 26.82 0.56
N HIS A 50 16.79 28.02 1.10
CA HIS A 50 17.89 28.35 1.99
C HIS A 50 17.54 28.00 3.43
N PHE A 51 18.40 27.26 4.12
CA PHE A 51 18.23 26.94 5.54
C PHE A 51 19.24 27.68 6.40
N SER A 52 18.81 27.97 7.63
CA SER A 52 19.66 28.50 8.70
C SER A 52 19.15 27.98 10.03
N GLY A 53 19.96 28.05 11.09
CA GLY A 53 19.61 27.50 12.41
C GLY A 53 19.94 26.02 12.55
N GLU A 54 19.52 25.43 13.67
CA GLU A 54 19.90 24.07 14.07
C GLU A 54 18.68 23.20 14.39
N ALA A 55 18.75 21.95 13.97
CA ALA A 55 17.83 20.87 14.31
C ALA A 55 18.55 19.51 14.22
N ASP A 56 18.12 18.49 14.93
CA ASP A 56 18.64 17.13 14.77
C ASP A 56 18.21 16.49 13.44
N PHE A 57 16.97 16.74 13.04
CA PHE A 57 16.42 16.25 11.77
C PHE A 57 15.73 17.37 11.03
N VAL A 58 15.89 17.40 9.70
CA VAL A 58 15.15 18.29 8.80
C VAL A 58 14.60 17.47 7.65
N THR A 59 13.30 17.58 7.39
CA THR A 59 12.61 16.92 6.28
C THR A 59 11.82 17.97 5.51
N ILE A 60 11.90 17.94 4.17
CA ILE A 60 11.11 18.83 3.30
C ILE A 60 10.05 18.03 2.55
N PHE A 61 8.83 18.55 2.56
CA PHE A 61 7.71 18.12 1.72
C PHE A 61 7.51 19.19 0.65
N THR A 62 7.67 18.84 -0.62
CA THR A 62 7.65 19.82 -1.72
C THR A 62 6.24 20.25 -2.14
N GLY A 63 5.20 19.66 -1.54
CA GLY A 63 3.80 20.00 -1.81
C GLY A 63 3.25 19.41 -3.11
N VAL A 64 4.05 18.68 -3.88
CA VAL A 64 3.60 18.04 -5.13
C VAL A 64 2.69 16.84 -4.86
N ASP A 65 1.72 16.63 -5.74
CA ASP A 65 0.95 15.38 -5.82
C ASP A 65 1.73 14.30 -6.59
N ASN A 66 1.13 13.12 -6.74
CA ASN A 66 1.69 12.09 -7.61
C ASN A 66 1.34 12.38 -9.08
N TYR A 67 2.34 12.68 -9.91
CA TYR A 67 2.14 13.05 -11.32
C TYR A 67 3.31 12.62 -12.22
N ASN A 68 3.10 12.67 -13.53
CA ASN A 68 4.16 12.44 -14.52
C ASN A 68 4.76 13.79 -14.94
N GLY A 69 6.02 14.05 -14.58
CA GLY A 69 6.80 15.23 -14.94
C GLY A 69 7.38 15.21 -16.36
N GLY A 70 6.84 14.35 -17.23
CA GLY A 70 7.27 14.19 -18.61
C GLY A 70 8.70 13.66 -18.74
N THR A 71 9.32 13.88 -19.90
CA THR A 71 10.65 13.36 -20.24
C THR A 71 11.75 13.82 -19.28
N MET A 72 11.59 14.97 -18.62
CA MET A 72 12.61 15.55 -17.74
C MET A 72 12.43 15.19 -16.26
N GLY A 73 11.19 14.92 -15.79
CA GLY A 73 10.89 14.65 -14.38
C GLY A 73 10.55 13.19 -14.06
N GLY A 74 10.15 12.38 -15.05
CA GLY A 74 9.70 11.01 -14.80
C GLY A 74 8.44 10.94 -13.93
N THR A 75 8.24 9.83 -13.22
CA THR A 75 7.14 9.70 -12.25
C THR A 75 7.54 10.35 -10.93
N ILE A 76 6.89 11.47 -10.60
CA ILE A 76 7.08 12.19 -9.35
C ILE A 76 6.10 11.63 -8.31
N LYS A 77 6.62 11.22 -7.16
CA LYS A 77 5.82 10.75 -6.03
C LYS A 77 5.31 11.93 -5.21
N GLY A 78 4.10 11.81 -4.67
CA GLY A 78 3.49 12.83 -3.83
C GLY A 78 4.35 13.15 -2.60
N SER A 79 4.45 14.44 -2.28
CA SER A 79 5.25 14.98 -1.18
C SER A 79 4.49 16.10 -0.46
N ARG A 80 3.24 15.86 -0.07
CA ARG A 80 2.43 16.80 0.72
C ARG A 80 2.37 16.39 2.19
N TYR A 81 2.78 17.29 3.08
CA TYR A 81 2.80 17.03 4.53
C TYR A 81 1.42 16.67 5.10
N ILE A 82 0.34 17.23 4.53
CA ILE A 82 -1.04 16.93 4.93
C ILE A 82 -1.41 15.45 4.74
N TYR A 83 -0.75 14.74 3.80
CA TYR A 83 -1.01 13.33 3.49
C TYR A 83 0.08 12.38 4.01
N ARG A 84 0.99 12.85 4.88
CA ARG A 84 2.08 12.03 5.42
C ARG A 84 1.64 10.82 6.25
N ASN A 85 0.41 10.86 6.77
CA ASN A 85 -0.20 9.79 7.56
C ASN A 85 -1.42 9.16 6.86
N ARG A 86 -1.63 9.47 5.57
CA ARG A 86 -2.80 9.01 4.82
C ARG A 86 -2.62 7.54 4.41
N GLY A 87 -3.41 6.65 5.01
CA GLY A 87 -3.45 5.23 4.61
C GLY A 87 -4.67 4.85 3.77
N ARG A 88 -5.71 5.70 3.75
CA ARG A 88 -6.99 5.44 3.07
C ARG A 88 -7.58 6.74 2.54
N GLU A 89 -8.20 6.66 1.39
CA GLU A 89 -9.01 7.72 0.80
C GLU A 89 -10.02 7.10 -0.17
N ASN A 90 -11.30 7.42 0.05
CA ASN A 90 -12.37 6.92 -0.81
C ASN A 90 -12.17 7.46 -2.23
N GLY A 91 -11.90 6.56 -3.15
CA GLY A 91 -11.79 6.87 -4.57
C GLY A 91 -12.65 5.93 -5.40
N SER A 92 -12.24 5.73 -6.64
CA SER A 92 -12.88 4.85 -7.62
C SER A 92 -12.00 3.62 -7.87
N PRO A 93 -12.06 2.60 -6.99
CA PRO A 93 -11.32 1.35 -7.15
C PRO A 93 -11.89 0.52 -8.30
N VAL A 94 -11.06 0.26 -9.31
CA VAL A 94 -11.40 -0.54 -10.48
C VAL A 94 -10.51 -1.77 -10.55
N LEU A 95 -11.15 -2.94 -10.53
CA LEU A 95 -10.53 -4.21 -10.84
C LEU A 95 -10.55 -4.48 -12.35
N SER A 96 -9.46 -5.01 -12.87
CA SER A 96 -9.39 -5.55 -14.24
C SER A 96 -8.44 -6.73 -14.33
N PHE A 97 -8.70 -7.64 -15.26
CA PHE A 97 -7.84 -8.77 -15.58
C PHE A 97 -8.11 -9.29 -17.00
N ASN A 98 -7.21 -10.11 -17.51
CA ASN A 98 -7.45 -10.93 -18.69
C ASN A 98 -7.70 -12.38 -18.25
N CYS A 99 -8.71 -13.02 -18.84
CA CYS A 99 -8.99 -14.43 -18.66
C CYS A 99 -8.94 -15.14 -20.02
N LYS A 100 -8.28 -16.29 -20.08
CA LYS A 100 -8.33 -17.19 -21.23
C LYS A 100 -8.63 -18.60 -20.75
N LYS A 101 -9.35 -19.37 -21.57
CA LYS A 101 -9.41 -20.82 -21.42
C LYS A 101 -8.19 -21.45 -22.09
N ASP A 102 -7.59 -22.43 -21.43
CA ASP A 102 -6.40 -23.11 -21.93
C ASP A 102 -6.75 -24.27 -22.88
N GLY A 103 -7.98 -24.78 -22.79
CA GLY A 103 -8.56 -25.77 -23.71
C GLY A 103 -9.94 -25.39 -24.25
N ASP A 104 -10.54 -26.30 -25.01
CA ASP A 104 -11.88 -26.13 -25.59
C ASP A 104 -12.97 -26.54 -24.58
N ASN A 105 -12.92 -25.92 -23.40
CA ASN A 105 -13.84 -26.20 -22.28
C ASN A 105 -15.30 -25.90 -22.67
N LEU A 106 -16.20 -26.77 -22.20
CA LEU A 106 -17.66 -26.63 -22.33
C LEU A 106 -18.23 -26.08 -21.01
N GLU A 107 -19.11 -25.07 -21.10
CA GLU A 107 -19.64 -24.36 -19.91
C GLU A 107 -20.50 -25.25 -19.00
N GLU A 108 -21.15 -26.28 -19.55
CA GLU A 108 -21.94 -27.23 -18.74
C GLU A 108 -21.08 -28.11 -17.81
N TYR A 109 -19.79 -28.20 -18.14
CA TYR A 109 -18.81 -29.10 -17.58
C TYR A 109 -17.80 -28.34 -16.71
N ALA A 110 -17.29 -27.21 -17.18
CA ALA A 110 -16.32 -26.36 -16.50
C ALA A 110 -16.86 -24.94 -16.28
N GLU A 111 -16.63 -24.38 -15.09
CA GLU A 111 -17.02 -23.01 -14.76
C GLU A 111 -15.90 -22.31 -13.98
N ILE A 112 -15.61 -21.04 -14.33
CA ILE A 112 -14.80 -20.14 -13.51
C ILE A 112 -15.65 -18.97 -13.03
N LYS A 113 -15.60 -18.70 -11.73
CA LYS A 113 -16.31 -17.59 -11.09
C LYS A 113 -15.36 -16.61 -10.42
N LEU A 114 -15.74 -15.34 -10.41
CA LEU A 114 -15.15 -14.30 -9.58
C LEU A 114 -16.04 -14.06 -8.37
N LEU A 115 -15.49 -14.30 -7.19
CA LEU A 115 -16.21 -14.22 -5.92
C LEU A 115 -15.55 -13.19 -5.01
N LEU A 116 -16.36 -12.51 -4.20
CA LEU A 116 -15.93 -11.54 -3.19
C LEU A 116 -16.40 -11.96 -1.81
N SER A 117 -15.54 -11.85 -0.80
CA SER A 117 -15.89 -12.07 0.60
C SER A 117 -15.42 -10.91 1.47
N THR A 118 -16.16 -10.64 2.54
CA THR A 118 -15.80 -9.66 3.59
C THR A 118 -15.63 -10.31 4.97
N ASP A 119 -15.83 -11.63 5.05
CA ASP A 119 -15.84 -12.42 6.27
C ASP A 119 -14.92 -13.65 6.22
N PHE A 120 -14.22 -13.87 5.10
CA PHE A 120 -13.18 -14.90 5.01
C PHE A 120 -12.06 -14.60 6.02
N ASP A 121 -11.75 -15.58 6.85
CA ASP A 121 -10.84 -15.44 8.00
C ASP A 121 -9.37 -15.78 7.64
N GLY A 122 -9.10 -16.12 6.37
CA GLY A 122 -7.79 -16.55 5.90
C GLY A 122 -7.53 -18.05 6.07
N ASP A 123 -8.49 -18.83 6.60
CA ASP A 123 -8.40 -20.29 6.64
C ASP A 123 -8.59 -20.86 5.23
N ILE A 124 -7.48 -21.04 4.54
CA ILE A 124 -7.41 -21.67 3.25
C ILE A 124 -7.49 -23.21 3.36
N THR A 125 -8.31 -23.76 4.25
CA THR A 125 -8.80 -25.13 4.08
C THR A 125 -10.14 -25.08 3.36
N MET A 126 -10.56 -26.19 2.76
CA MET A 126 -11.88 -26.21 2.11
C MET A 126 -13.01 -25.98 3.12
N GLU A 127 -12.86 -26.44 4.36
CA GLU A 127 -13.77 -26.11 5.46
C GLU A 127 -13.78 -24.60 5.71
N GLY A 128 -12.62 -23.96 5.84
CA GLY A 128 -12.51 -22.50 6.03
C GLY A 128 -13.14 -21.68 4.92
N ILE A 129 -12.87 -22.04 3.67
CA ILE A 129 -13.49 -21.40 2.51
C ILE A 129 -15.01 -21.54 2.54
N LYS A 130 -15.53 -22.74 2.87
CA LYS A 130 -16.97 -23.00 2.92
C LYS A 130 -17.66 -22.37 4.14
N ARG A 131 -16.91 -22.00 5.20
CA ARG A 131 -17.45 -21.23 6.34
C ARG A 131 -17.72 -19.77 5.99
N ALA A 132 -16.98 -19.20 5.06
CA ALA A 132 -17.11 -17.80 4.65
C ALA A 132 -18.27 -17.59 3.68
N THR A 133 -18.75 -16.34 3.61
CA THR A 133 -19.78 -15.92 2.66
C THR A 133 -19.13 -15.39 1.39
N TRP A 134 -19.54 -15.93 0.24
CA TRP A 134 -19.03 -15.54 -1.07
C TRP A 134 -20.12 -14.91 -1.92
N LEU A 135 -19.99 -13.62 -2.21
CA LEU A 135 -20.80 -12.91 -3.19
C LEU A 135 -20.28 -13.19 -4.60
N ASP A 136 -21.13 -13.71 -5.47
CA ASP A 136 -20.80 -13.88 -6.88
C ASP A 136 -20.89 -12.55 -7.62
N ILE A 137 -19.76 -12.08 -8.12
CA ILE A 137 -19.66 -10.84 -8.90
C ILE A 137 -19.23 -11.10 -10.35
N SER A 138 -19.35 -12.35 -10.81
CA SER A 138 -18.89 -12.77 -12.14
C SER A 138 -19.58 -11.99 -13.26
N GLU A 139 -20.83 -11.56 -13.06
CA GLU A 139 -21.60 -10.76 -14.02
C GLU A 139 -21.03 -9.35 -14.27
N LYS A 140 -20.22 -8.82 -13.33
CA LYS A 140 -19.53 -7.54 -13.53
C LYS A 140 -18.36 -7.66 -14.51
N ALA A 141 -17.93 -8.88 -14.83
CA ALA A 141 -16.79 -9.17 -15.69
C ALA A 141 -17.22 -9.80 -17.01
N LYS A 142 -16.42 -9.57 -18.06
CA LYS A 142 -16.48 -10.34 -19.31
C LYS A 142 -15.61 -11.58 -19.20
N TRP A 143 -16.10 -12.69 -19.72
CA TRP A 143 -15.43 -13.99 -19.65
C TRP A 143 -15.26 -14.63 -21.03
N PRO A 144 -14.25 -15.50 -21.22
CA PRO A 144 -14.24 -16.42 -22.35
C PRO A 144 -15.43 -17.38 -22.27
N VAL A 145 -16.32 -17.28 -23.25
CA VAL A 145 -17.46 -18.20 -23.46
C VAL A 145 -17.06 -19.42 -24.29
N GLU A 146 -17.95 -20.40 -24.43
CA GLU A 146 -17.75 -21.63 -25.20
C GLU A 146 -17.21 -21.35 -26.63
N GLY A 147 -17.78 -20.38 -27.35
CA GLY A 147 -17.34 -20.00 -28.70
C GLY A 147 -15.99 -19.26 -28.77
N THR A 148 -15.40 -18.88 -27.64
CA THR A 148 -14.08 -18.24 -27.59
C THR A 148 -13.02 -19.26 -28.00
N LYS A 149 -12.07 -18.91 -28.85
CA LYS A 149 -10.95 -19.82 -29.18
C LYS A 149 -10.02 -19.96 -27.96
N LYS A 150 -9.53 -21.17 -27.69
CA LYS A 150 -8.51 -21.38 -26.65
C LYS A 150 -7.28 -20.51 -26.86
N GLY A 151 -6.65 -20.08 -25.77
CA GLY A 151 -5.48 -19.20 -25.81
C GLY A 151 -5.79 -17.72 -26.07
N VAL A 152 -7.04 -17.34 -26.39
CA VAL A 152 -7.43 -15.94 -26.59
C VAL A 152 -7.78 -15.30 -25.25
N ASN A 153 -7.13 -14.16 -24.95
CA ASN A 153 -7.46 -13.35 -23.79
C ASN A 153 -8.77 -12.60 -24.01
N VAL A 154 -9.69 -12.73 -23.06
CA VAL A 154 -10.85 -11.86 -22.88
C VAL A 154 -10.55 -10.93 -21.71
N ASN A 155 -10.57 -9.62 -21.97
CA ASN A 155 -10.43 -8.63 -20.92
C ASN A 155 -11.74 -8.51 -20.14
N SER A 156 -11.65 -8.52 -18.81
CA SER A 156 -12.80 -8.47 -17.90
C SER A 156 -13.65 -7.22 -18.06
N GLY A 157 -13.08 -6.14 -18.60
CA GLY A 157 -13.62 -4.79 -18.46
C GLY A 157 -13.26 -4.18 -17.10
N ALA A 158 -13.84 -3.00 -16.83
CA ALA A 158 -13.70 -2.29 -15.58
C ALA A 158 -14.76 -2.77 -14.58
N ILE A 159 -14.32 -3.42 -13.51
CA ILE A 159 -15.17 -3.90 -12.43
C ILE A 159 -15.04 -2.90 -11.27
N ASP A 160 -16.10 -2.12 -11.04
CA ASP A 160 -16.14 -1.15 -9.94
C ASP A 160 -16.33 -1.86 -8.59
N LEU A 161 -15.43 -1.56 -7.64
CA LEU A 161 -15.44 -2.07 -6.27
C LEU A 161 -15.69 -0.96 -5.23
N SER A 162 -16.15 0.22 -5.64
CA SER A 162 -16.34 1.39 -4.76
C SER A 162 -17.31 1.13 -3.59
N GLU A 163 -18.26 0.21 -3.76
CA GLU A 163 -19.19 -0.25 -2.72
C GLU A 163 -18.49 -0.78 -1.46
N TRP A 164 -17.25 -1.29 -1.61
CA TRP A 164 -16.48 -1.87 -0.52
C TRP A 164 -15.34 -0.97 -0.01
N ASN A 165 -15.32 0.32 -0.36
CA ASN A 165 -14.38 1.25 0.23
C ASN A 165 -14.48 1.28 1.77
N GLY A 166 -13.33 1.34 2.44
CA GLY A 166 -13.24 1.48 3.90
C GLY A 166 -13.22 0.15 4.67
N ARG A 167 -13.26 -1.00 3.98
CA ARG A 167 -13.27 -2.32 4.61
C ARG A 167 -12.40 -3.31 3.85
N ASP A 168 -11.84 -4.26 4.58
CA ASP A 168 -11.05 -5.32 3.97
C ASP A 168 -11.97 -6.28 3.20
N ILE A 169 -11.56 -6.60 1.98
CA ILE A 169 -12.20 -7.59 1.11
C ILE A 169 -11.19 -8.63 0.63
N TYR A 170 -11.73 -9.80 0.27
CA TYR A 170 -11.02 -10.88 -0.39
C TYR A 170 -11.68 -11.13 -1.75
N LEU A 171 -10.87 -11.32 -2.78
CA LEU A 171 -11.34 -11.84 -4.06
C LEU A 171 -10.88 -13.26 -4.25
N ALA A 172 -11.71 -14.06 -4.88
CA ALA A 172 -11.38 -15.43 -5.26
C ALA A 172 -11.73 -15.70 -6.72
N PHE A 173 -10.87 -16.47 -7.38
CA PHE A 173 -11.27 -17.23 -8.56
C PHE A 173 -11.56 -18.66 -8.13
N ARG A 174 -12.81 -19.09 -8.34
CA ARG A 174 -13.23 -20.47 -8.13
C ARG A 174 -13.43 -21.15 -9.46
N TYR A 175 -12.71 -22.24 -9.69
CA TYR A 175 -12.92 -23.12 -10.83
C TYR A 175 -13.61 -24.40 -10.36
N THR A 176 -14.62 -24.84 -11.11
CA THR A 176 -15.25 -26.15 -10.93
C THR A 176 -15.25 -26.91 -12.25
N ALA A 177 -15.12 -28.23 -12.16
CA ALA A 177 -15.18 -29.14 -13.27
C ALA A 177 -15.99 -30.39 -12.89
N LYS A 178 -16.85 -30.86 -13.79
CA LYS A 178 -17.63 -32.10 -13.60
C LYS A 178 -16.94 -33.30 -14.24
N LYS A 179 -17.10 -34.48 -13.64
CA LYS A 179 -16.63 -35.74 -14.22
C LYS A 179 -17.28 -36.01 -15.58
N GLY A 180 -16.56 -36.75 -16.43
CA GLY A 180 -17.07 -37.32 -17.67
C GLY A 180 -16.57 -36.65 -18.95
N GLN A 181 -15.88 -35.50 -18.86
CA GLN A 181 -15.24 -34.84 -20.00
C GLN A 181 -13.91 -34.20 -19.59
N LYS A 182 -12.96 -34.18 -20.53
CA LYS A 182 -11.69 -33.45 -20.37
C LYS A 182 -11.97 -31.95 -20.27
N GLN A 183 -11.49 -31.32 -19.21
CA GLN A 183 -11.61 -29.88 -19.00
C GLN A 183 -10.27 -29.32 -18.58
N GLU A 184 -9.66 -28.51 -19.43
CA GLU A 184 -8.44 -27.80 -19.09
C GLU A 184 -8.81 -26.57 -18.25
N GLY A 185 -7.83 -25.97 -17.60
CA GLY A 185 -8.11 -24.83 -16.74
C GLY A 185 -8.21 -23.50 -17.49
N TYR A 186 -8.08 -22.44 -16.71
CA TYR A 186 -8.07 -21.07 -17.15
C TYR A 186 -6.80 -20.40 -16.67
N THR A 187 -6.33 -19.43 -17.44
CA THR A 187 -5.24 -18.55 -17.05
C THR A 187 -5.76 -17.13 -16.87
N ILE A 188 -5.52 -16.57 -15.68
CA ILE A 188 -5.73 -15.16 -15.36
C ILE A 188 -4.41 -14.42 -15.45
N SER A 189 -4.39 -13.28 -16.14
CA SER A 189 -3.21 -12.43 -16.27
C SER A 189 -3.59 -10.96 -16.18
N SER A 190 -2.60 -10.09 -15.98
CA SER A 190 -2.81 -8.65 -15.80
C SER A 190 -3.88 -8.31 -14.76
N PHE A 191 -3.99 -9.10 -13.67
CA PHE A 191 -4.89 -8.81 -12.57
C PHE A 191 -4.40 -7.56 -11.87
N ASN A 192 -5.22 -6.51 -11.84
CA ASN A 192 -4.90 -5.26 -11.19
C ASN A 192 -6.15 -4.67 -10.55
N LEU A 193 -6.03 -4.27 -9.29
CA LEU A 193 -6.95 -3.36 -8.63
C LEU A 193 -6.26 -2.02 -8.48
N ASN A 194 -6.84 -0.96 -9.04
CA ASN A 194 -6.31 0.39 -8.98
C ASN A 194 -7.35 1.33 -8.39
N ASN A 195 -6.96 2.14 -7.40
CA ASN A 195 -7.81 3.19 -6.83
C ASN A 195 -7.39 4.56 -7.37
N THR A 196 -8.33 5.27 -7.99
CA THR A 196 -8.15 6.66 -8.42
C THR A 196 -8.84 7.59 -7.43
N VAL A 197 -8.12 8.59 -6.91
CA VAL A 197 -8.64 9.57 -5.95
C VAL A 197 -8.53 10.98 -6.54
N GLU A 198 -9.38 11.90 -6.12
CA GLU A 198 -9.40 13.27 -6.66
C GLU A 198 -8.13 14.06 -6.30
N THR A 199 -7.50 13.75 -5.18
CA THR A 199 -6.31 14.46 -4.71
C THR A 199 -5.05 14.14 -5.51
N ASP A 200 -5.05 13.09 -6.33
CA ASP A 200 -3.86 12.60 -7.00
C ASP A 200 -4.12 12.32 -8.48
N ALA A 201 -3.19 12.73 -9.34
CA ALA A 201 -3.36 12.59 -10.79
C ALA A 201 -3.14 11.16 -11.29
N LEU A 202 -2.46 10.30 -10.51
CA LEU A 202 -2.15 8.92 -10.87
C LEU A 202 -2.82 7.94 -9.92
N PRO A 203 -3.30 6.79 -10.43
CA PRO A 203 -3.96 5.79 -9.61
C PRO A 203 -2.97 5.05 -8.70
N TYR A 204 -3.48 4.54 -7.58
CA TYR A 204 -2.79 3.67 -6.64
C TYR A 204 -3.06 2.21 -7.00
N THR A 205 -2.00 1.45 -7.33
CA THR A 205 -2.12 0.00 -7.52
C THR A 205 -2.15 -0.71 -6.18
N ILE A 206 -3.25 -1.41 -5.93
CA ILE A 206 -3.55 -2.11 -4.68
C ILE A 206 -3.25 -3.60 -4.83
N TRP A 207 -3.80 -4.23 -5.86
CA TRP A 207 -3.52 -5.64 -6.17
C TRP A 207 -2.81 -5.82 -7.50
N THR A 208 -2.02 -6.90 -7.55
CA THR A 208 -1.43 -7.45 -8.76
C THR A 208 -1.54 -8.99 -8.75
N ASN A 209 -1.04 -9.68 -9.77
CA ASN A 209 -0.94 -11.16 -9.73
C ASN A 209 -0.20 -11.68 -8.49
N ALA A 210 0.75 -10.93 -7.93
CA ALA A 210 1.47 -11.32 -6.73
C ALA A 210 0.61 -11.34 -5.46
N SER A 211 -0.55 -10.67 -5.48
CA SER A 211 -1.47 -10.58 -4.34
C SER A 211 -2.19 -11.90 -4.01
N PHE A 212 -2.02 -12.93 -4.83
CA PHE A 212 -2.53 -14.29 -4.59
C PHE A 212 -1.47 -15.22 -3.96
N ALA A 213 -0.21 -14.79 -3.83
CA ALA A 213 0.87 -15.70 -3.43
C ALA A 213 0.74 -16.20 -1.98
N LYS A 214 0.11 -15.42 -1.09
CA LYS A 214 -0.02 -15.72 0.33
C LYS A 214 -1.30 -15.08 0.90
N CYS A 215 -2.13 -15.85 1.60
CA CYS A 215 -3.21 -15.36 2.45
C CYS A 215 -2.81 -15.75 3.87
N GLY A 216 -2.51 -14.76 4.69
CA GLY A 216 -1.87 -14.99 5.98
C GLY A 216 -0.53 -15.72 5.84
N THR A 217 -0.35 -16.82 6.58
CA THR A 217 0.90 -17.59 6.65
C THR A 217 0.98 -18.77 5.67
N THR A 218 -0.05 -19.01 4.87
CA THR A 218 -0.20 -20.26 4.08
C THR A 218 -0.37 -19.95 2.58
N THR A 219 -0.04 -20.92 1.71
CA THR A 219 -0.08 -20.79 0.24
C THR A 219 -1.50 -20.95 -0.31
N ASN A 220 -2.03 -19.98 -1.06
CA ASN A 220 -3.46 -19.89 -1.48
C ASN A 220 -3.93 -20.87 -2.55
N LYS A 221 -3.32 -22.04 -2.65
CA LYS A 221 -3.64 -23.04 -3.68
C LYS A 221 -4.38 -24.19 -3.02
N LEU A 222 -5.65 -24.39 -3.36
CA LEU A 222 -6.42 -25.50 -2.84
C LEU A 222 -7.21 -26.24 -3.89
N GLN A 223 -7.40 -27.51 -3.61
CA GLN A 223 -8.15 -28.48 -4.39
C GLN A 223 -8.91 -29.41 -3.46
N GLU A 224 -10.14 -29.74 -3.82
CA GLU A 224 -10.87 -30.88 -3.29
C GLU A 224 -11.20 -31.83 -4.44
N ASP A 225 -10.85 -33.12 -4.29
CA ASP A 225 -11.07 -34.16 -5.30
C ASP A 225 -12.01 -35.27 -4.80
N GLN A 226 -12.68 -35.09 -3.65
CA GLN A 226 -13.50 -36.10 -2.96
C GLN A 226 -12.78 -37.41 -2.58
N THR A 227 -11.53 -37.63 -3.01
CA THR A 227 -10.70 -38.79 -2.65
C THR A 227 -9.82 -38.52 -1.44
N GLY A 228 -9.64 -37.25 -1.07
CA GLY A 228 -8.84 -36.81 0.07
C GLY A 228 -7.35 -36.67 -0.25
N ALA A 229 -6.95 -36.84 -1.52
CA ALA A 229 -5.57 -36.69 -1.96
C ALA A 229 -5.33 -35.28 -2.51
N ILE A 230 -4.31 -34.58 -2.00
CA ILE A 230 -3.86 -33.33 -2.61
C ILE A 230 -2.94 -33.70 -3.79
N PHE A 231 -3.43 -33.57 -5.02
CA PHE A 231 -2.62 -33.75 -6.21
C PHE A 231 -1.89 -32.45 -6.58
N PRO A 232 -0.56 -32.35 -6.43
CA PRO A 232 0.18 -31.14 -6.76
C PRO A 232 0.06 -30.74 -8.24
N ALA A 233 -0.26 -31.71 -9.11
CA ALA A 233 -0.35 -31.53 -10.56
C ALA A 233 -1.54 -30.68 -11.02
N TYR A 234 -2.60 -30.54 -10.20
CA TYR A 234 -3.83 -29.84 -10.60
C TYR A 234 -4.06 -28.52 -9.83
N GLN A 235 -3.09 -28.10 -9.02
CA GLN A 235 -3.14 -26.85 -8.27
C GLN A 235 -2.95 -25.61 -9.15
N TRP A 236 -3.42 -24.46 -8.66
CA TRP A 236 -3.08 -23.16 -9.26
C TRP A 236 -1.56 -22.94 -9.29
N THR A 237 -1.03 -22.54 -10.43
CA THR A 237 0.33 -22.04 -10.56
C THR A 237 0.30 -20.52 -10.45
N LEU A 238 1.09 -19.96 -9.53
CA LEU A 238 1.14 -18.53 -9.25
C LEU A 238 2.48 -17.98 -9.74
N GLY A 239 2.44 -17.05 -10.67
CA GLY A 239 3.61 -16.39 -11.23
C GLY A 239 3.24 -15.06 -11.87
N THR A 240 3.78 -14.79 -13.06
CA THR A 240 3.36 -13.64 -13.89
C THR A 240 1.93 -13.79 -14.42
N SER A 241 1.33 -14.98 -14.28
CA SER A 241 -0.09 -15.27 -14.42
C SER A 241 -0.53 -16.23 -13.32
N LEU A 242 -1.84 -16.36 -13.13
CA LEU A 242 -2.46 -17.36 -12.28
C LEU A 242 -3.05 -18.42 -13.21
N THR A 243 -2.52 -19.63 -13.18
CA THR A 243 -2.95 -20.70 -14.09
C THR A 243 -3.58 -21.82 -13.29
N CYS A 244 -4.87 -22.04 -13.49
CA CYS A 244 -5.53 -23.26 -13.06
C CYS A 244 -5.21 -24.36 -14.07
N ALA A 245 -4.83 -25.56 -13.61
CA ALA A 245 -4.58 -26.69 -14.50
C ALA A 245 -5.87 -27.35 -15.03
N GLY A 246 -6.99 -27.15 -14.32
CA GLY A 246 -8.26 -27.83 -14.56
C GLY A 246 -8.21 -29.31 -14.20
N MET A 247 -9.11 -30.09 -14.81
CA MET A 247 -9.15 -31.56 -14.72
C MET A 247 -8.96 -32.20 -16.12
N PRO A 248 -7.73 -32.23 -16.67
CA PRO A 248 -7.46 -32.69 -18.04
C PRO A 248 -7.86 -34.14 -18.31
N ASP A 249 -7.95 -34.97 -17.27
CA ASP A 249 -8.34 -36.38 -17.39
C ASP A 249 -9.86 -36.59 -17.27
N GLY A 250 -10.62 -35.59 -16.78
CA GLY A 250 -12.08 -35.64 -16.64
C GLY A 250 -12.63 -36.76 -15.75
N LYS A 251 -11.81 -37.34 -14.86
CA LYS A 251 -12.13 -38.56 -14.11
C LYS A 251 -13.09 -38.35 -12.94
N GLU A 252 -13.10 -37.16 -12.35
CA GLU A 252 -13.86 -36.84 -11.15
C GLU A 252 -14.36 -35.39 -11.16
N ASP A 253 -15.27 -35.08 -10.24
CA ASP A 253 -15.68 -33.71 -10.00
C ASP A 253 -14.52 -33.00 -9.26
N PHE A 254 -14.26 -31.76 -9.64
CA PHE A 254 -13.09 -31.02 -9.20
C PHE A 254 -13.48 -29.60 -8.84
N GLU A 255 -13.00 -29.11 -7.70
CA GLU A 255 -13.15 -27.74 -7.26
C GLU A 255 -11.79 -27.18 -6.82
N SER A 256 -11.44 -26.01 -7.34
CA SER A 256 -10.19 -25.36 -7.01
C SER A 256 -10.35 -23.85 -6.84
N TRP A 257 -9.63 -23.32 -5.86
CA TRP A 257 -9.70 -21.93 -5.46
C TRP A 257 -8.32 -21.30 -5.45
N VAL A 258 -8.29 -20.01 -5.81
CA VAL A 258 -7.20 -19.10 -5.47
C VAL A 258 -7.80 -17.81 -4.94
N ILE A 259 -7.28 -17.33 -3.80
CA ILE A 259 -7.84 -16.21 -3.04
C ILE A 259 -6.75 -15.15 -2.85
N THR A 260 -7.10 -13.86 -2.87
CA THR A 260 -6.16 -12.76 -2.59
C THR A 260 -5.83 -12.66 -1.09
N SER A 261 -4.77 -11.92 -0.75
CA SER A 261 -4.65 -11.30 0.59
C SER A 261 -5.77 -10.27 0.80
N PRO A 262 -6.16 -9.96 2.06
CA PRO A 262 -7.16 -8.93 2.33
C PRO A 262 -6.66 -7.55 1.90
N VAL A 263 -7.56 -6.71 1.40
CA VAL A 263 -7.26 -5.30 1.17
C VAL A 263 -8.49 -4.41 1.30
N ASP A 264 -8.28 -3.16 1.71
CA ASP A 264 -9.26 -2.10 1.60
C ASP A 264 -9.17 -1.46 0.19
N PRO A 265 -10.24 -1.47 -0.63
CA PRO A 265 -10.24 -0.82 -1.95
C PRO A 265 -9.94 0.68 -1.92
N SER A 266 -10.15 1.34 -0.78
CA SER A 266 -9.82 2.76 -0.56
C SER A 266 -8.35 2.99 -0.19
N GLN A 267 -7.52 1.94 -0.17
CA GLN A 267 -6.11 2.05 0.21
C GLN A 267 -5.36 3.02 -0.71
N VAL A 268 -4.59 3.91 -0.09
CA VAL A 268 -3.64 4.81 -0.75
C VAL A 268 -2.31 4.77 0.00
N ILE A 269 -1.26 5.26 -0.63
CA ILE A 269 0.09 5.31 -0.02
C ILE A 269 0.31 6.73 0.53
N PRO A 270 0.85 6.88 1.74
CA PRO A 270 1.21 8.19 2.29
C PRO A 270 2.21 8.94 1.40
N ASP A 271 2.17 10.27 1.47
CA ASP A 271 3.17 11.12 0.84
C ASP A 271 4.45 11.17 1.71
N TYR A 272 5.62 11.19 1.07
CA TYR A 272 6.90 11.17 1.77
C TYR A 272 7.67 12.47 1.55
N GLY A 273 8.28 12.97 2.63
CA GLY A 273 9.23 14.07 2.56
C GLY A 273 10.63 13.57 2.22
N THR A 274 11.45 14.46 1.66
CA THR A 274 12.89 14.22 1.49
C THR A 274 13.62 14.58 2.77
N LEU A 275 14.40 13.64 3.30
CA LEU A 275 15.27 13.88 4.44
C LEU A 275 16.42 14.81 4.00
N ILE A 276 16.47 16.01 4.57
CA ILE A 276 17.50 17.01 4.30
C ILE A 276 18.68 16.89 5.27
N LYS A 277 18.38 16.51 6.52
CA LYS A 277 19.37 16.28 7.56
C LYS A 277 18.95 15.11 8.46
N SER A 278 19.91 14.26 8.78
CA SER A 278 19.87 13.31 9.89
C SER A 278 20.71 13.78 11.10
N TYR A 279 20.55 13.11 12.24
CA TYR A 279 21.16 13.50 13.53
C TYR A 279 22.67 13.79 13.46
N SER A 280 23.43 13.03 12.67
CA SER A 280 24.90 13.13 12.63
C SER A 280 25.42 14.21 11.68
N GLU A 281 24.54 14.93 10.99
CA GLU A 281 24.89 15.89 9.94
C GLU A 281 24.70 17.33 10.42
N VAL A 282 25.17 18.31 9.65
CA VAL A 282 24.89 19.73 9.87
C VAL A 282 23.76 20.14 8.94
N VAL A 283 22.92 21.11 9.34
CA VAL A 283 21.86 21.61 8.47
C VAL A 283 22.53 22.19 7.21
N PRO A 284 22.22 21.68 5.99
CA PRO A 284 22.85 22.19 4.78
C PRO A 284 22.39 23.62 4.52
N GLY A 285 23.24 24.45 3.91
CA GLY A 285 22.88 25.85 3.63
C GLY A 285 21.71 26.01 2.65
N PHE A 286 21.48 25.01 1.78
CA PHE A 286 20.37 25.02 0.84
C PHE A 286 19.96 23.62 0.35
N TYR A 287 18.76 23.53 -0.23
CA TYR A 287 18.26 22.40 -1.02
C TYR A 287 17.61 22.92 -2.30
N ASP A 288 17.94 22.31 -3.43
CA ASP A 288 17.44 22.69 -4.74
C ASP A 288 16.37 21.68 -5.20
N TYR A 289 15.24 22.18 -5.69
CA TYR A 289 14.17 21.36 -6.27
C TYR A 289 13.58 22.02 -7.51
N THR A 290 13.17 21.21 -8.49
CA THR A 290 12.59 21.70 -9.74
C THR A 290 11.16 21.19 -9.89
N TYR A 291 10.22 22.10 -10.15
CA TYR A 291 8.83 21.78 -10.43
C TYR A 291 8.61 21.60 -11.93
N TYR A 292 7.92 20.53 -12.31
CA TYR A 292 7.68 20.15 -13.71
C TYR A 292 6.23 20.33 -14.16
N LYS A 293 5.39 20.95 -13.33
CA LYS A 293 4.03 21.32 -13.68
C LYS A 293 3.67 22.68 -13.07
N PRO A 294 2.84 23.50 -13.74
CA PRO A 294 2.35 24.73 -13.16
C PRO A 294 1.37 24.42 -12.02
N GLY A 295 1.23 25.35 -11.08
CA GLY A 295 0.32 25.22 -9.94
C GLY A 295 0.81 25.94 -8.69
N LYS A 296 -0.05 25.93 -7.67
CA LYS A 296 0.28 26.43 -6.33
C LYS A 296 0.63 25.25 -5.43
N PHE A 297 1.71 25.37 -4.68
CA PHE A 297 2.20 24.33 -3.80
C PHE A 297 2.49 24.89 -2.41
N THR A 298 2.09 24.14 -1.39
CA THR A 298 2.52 24.38 -0.01
C THR A 298 3.71 23.49 0.28
N VAL A 299 4.91 24.09 0.32
CA VAL A 299 6.11 23.41 0.80
C VAL A 299 6.09 23.40 2.32
N THR A 300 6.30 22.24 2.91
CA THR A 300 6.36 22.10 4.37
C THR A 300 7.73 21.61 4.80
N VAL A 301 8.43 22.40 5.62
CA VAL A 301 9.68 21.99 6.26
C VAL A 301 9.39 21.59 7.68
N VAL A 302 9.72 20.35 8.00
CA VAL A 302 9.57 19.75 9.33
C VAL A 302 10.95 19.60 9.92
N SER A 303 11.17 20.23 11.06
CA SER A 303 12.42 20.20 11.79
C SER A 303 12.16 19.70 13.20
N ARG A 304 12.98 18.78 13.70
CA ARG A 304 12.79 18.23 15.04
C ARG A 304 14.10 18.01 15.77
N ASN A 305 14.04 18.16 17.09
CA ASN A 305 15.09 17.74 18.01
C ASN A 305 14.58 16.58 18.84
N ALA A 306 15.47 15.65 19.19
CA ALA A 306 15.14 14.45 19.92
C ALA A 306 16.19 14.14 20.98
N THR A 307 15.74 13.89 22.22
CA THR A 307 16.57 13.35 23.29
C THR A 307 16.03 11.99 23.73
N ALA A 308 16.71 11.32 24.66
CA ALA A 308 16.20 10.09 25.26
C ALA A 308 14.85 10.28 25.99
N PHE A 309 14.45 11.53 26.26
CA PHE A 309 13.31 11.89 27.08
C PHE A 309 12.14 12.53 26.31
N GLY A 310 12.30 12.81 25.01
CA GLY A 310 11.22 13.35 24.20
C GLY A 310 11.66 13.88 22.84
N THR A 311 10.71 14.49 22.12
CA THR A 311 10.93 15.14 20.83
C THR A 311 10.16 16.44 20.75
N GLU A 312 10.76 17.47 20.15
CA GLU A 312 10.08 18.73 19.81
C GLU A 312 10.15 18.95 18.30
N GLU A 313 9.01 19.28 17.68
CA GLU A 313 8.86 19.46 16.24
C GLU A 313 8.40 20.89 15.92
N SER A 314 9.04 21.51 14.92
CA SER A 314 8.65 22.78 14.33
C SER A 314 8.33 22.59 12.85
N VAL A 315 7.21 23.16 12.42
CA VAL A 315 6.64 23.02 11.07
C VAL A 315 6.54 24.40 10.43
N GLN A 316 7.18 24.57 9.27
CA GLN A 316 7.12 25.78 8.45
C GLN A 316 6.40 25.50 7.14
N ASN A 317 5.35 26.26 6.83
CA ASN A 317 4.65 26.20 5.55
C ASN A 317 5.03 27.40 4.68
N ILE A 318 5.39 27.15 3.44
CA ILE A 318 5.81 28.15 2.46
C ILE A 318 4.98 27.95 1.20
N GLU A 319 4.24 28.98 0.82
CA GLU A 319 3.45 28.97 -0.41
C GLU A 319 4.32 29.39 -1.60
N ILE A 320 4.30 28.59 -2.65
CA ILE A 320 4.95 28.89 -3.93
C ILE A 320 3.97 28.74 -5.08
N GLU A 321 4.18 29.53 -6.14
CA GLU A 321 3.42 29.46 -7.38
C GLU A 321 4.38 29.17 -8.54
N ILE A 322 4.05 28.14 -9.31
CA ILE A 322 4.78 27.76 -10.53
C ILE A 322 3.91 28.14 -11.73
N VAL A 323 4.40 29.03 -12.56
CA VAL A 323 3.72 29.51 -13.78
C VAL A 323 4.26 28.81 -15.02
N GLU A 324 3.47 28.79 -16.08
CA GLU A 324 3.94 28.37 -17.40
C GLU A 324 5.11 29.25 -17.87
N LYS A 325 5.91 28.73 -18.81
CA LYS A 325 6.97 29.50 -19.48
C LYS A 325 6.40 30.52 -20.45
#